data_AF-A0A0D0IA75-F1
#
_entry.id   AF-A0A0D0IA75-F1
#
_cell.length_a   1.000
_cell.length_b   1.000
_cell.length_c   1.000
_cell.angle_alpha   90.00
_cell.angle_beta   90.00
_cell.angle_gamma   90.00
#
_symmetry.space_group_name_H-M   'P 1'
#
loop_
_entity.id
_entity.type
_entity.pdbx_description
1 polymer ?
#
loop_
_entity_poly.entity_id
_entity_poly.type
_entity_poly.pdbx_seq_one_letter_code
_entity_poly.pdbx_strand_id
1 'polypeptide(L)'
;MVRVQGYAERFDFERQIIRGWVFDPEAADNRDVRVVATFDGEIVGETRPSATRGDLQKITTQDAWFSLECSRRFTALDVVSGRFLVKALSDGREAALSLGAEGLATLRKTAVEELNGVSSTTLWSPEDRNAVKHQVEAGNLSPMLMPAGLPSMDGSAVIGLRGHLFLTGGTNSLLSLYDEPVDDALLSRVDQWMDVLAQRGEGCEARGARFVQTIIPEKLTVLREDAPLDIDGPSPVLLEIESRLRDADFYVSGLAPFEEWNEVDDPFLMTDTHFSAVGAQRMFSALAAQIDPQLVPLVDGVRMYQFRHAVGDLTGRFRLPFYSRIVEPSADELAAYAGGLTMVEKHFPADGGMRGRRFRWTNSTAPSPLKVLVFGNSFFGTGDFAGYLSWWGKHLFREFHFHWGPDIDWDLMDELKPDLVVGQTVERFLNRVAAS
;
A
#
# COMPACT_ATOMS: atom_id res chain seq x y z
N MET A 1 -35.48 16.52 -20.22
CA MET A 1 -34.69 17.76 -20.19
C MET A 1 -33.31 17.36 -19.71
N VAL A 2 -32.30 17.48 -20.56
CA VAL A 2 -30.95 17.05 -20.20
C VAL A 2 -30.36 18.12 -19.30
N ARG A 3 -29.85 17.72 -18.13
CA ARG A 3 -29.25 18.66 -17.19
C ARG A 3 -27.80 18.94 -17.59
N VAL A 4 -27.35 20.17 -17.37
CA VAL A 4 -25.92 20.51 -17.34
C VAL A 4 -25.21 19.53 -16.41
N GLN A 5 -24.14 18.92 -16.90
CA GLN A 5 -23.35 17.93 -16.18
C GLN A 5 -22.01 18.53 -15.79
N GLY A 6 -21.45 18.10 -14.67
CA GLY A 6 -20.12 18.55 -14.28
C GLY A 6 -19.82 18.35 -12.81
N TYR A 7 -18.54 18.48 -12.49
CA TYR A 7 -18.02 18.33 -11.13
C TYR A 7 -16.99 19.42 -10.81
N ALA A 8 -17.03 19.91 -9.58
CA ALA A 8 -15.88 20.57 -8.96
C ALA A 8 -15.00 19.49 -8.33
N GLU A 9 -13.81 19.26 -8.89
CA GLU A 9 -12.98 18.10 -8.59
C GLU A 9 -11.78 18.44 -7.71
N ARG A 10 -11.24 19.66 -7.80
CA ARG A 10 -10.03 20.04 -7.06
C ARG A 10 -10.19 21.41 -6.46
N PHE A 11 -9.92 21.50 -5.16
CA PHE A 11 -9.94 22.74 -4.38
C PHE A 11 -8.52 23.02 -3.90
N ASP A 12 -8.03 24.22 -4.21
CA ASP A 12 -6.80 24.76 -3.68
C ASP A 12 -7.18 25.94 -2.76
N PHE A 13 -7.36 25.64 -1.48
CA PHE A 13 -7.79 26.62 -0.47
C PHE A 13 -6.69 27.64 -0.15
N GLU A 14 -5.42 27.38 -0.47
CA GLU A 14 -4.36 28.36 -0.29
C GLU A 14 -4.39 29.40 -1.41
N ARG A 15 -4.49 28.93 -2.66
CA ARG A 15 -4.50 29.78 -3.85
C ARG A 15 -5.88 30.29 -4.22
N GLN A 16 -6.93 29.82 -3.56
CA GLN A 16 -8.33 30.19 -3.83
C GLN A 16 -8.76 29.82 -5.26
N ILE A 17 -8.30 28.64 -5.72
CA ILE A 17 -8.55 28.14 -7.07
C ILE A 17 -9.39 26.85 -7.00
N ILE A 18 -10.34 26.74 -7.92
CA ILE A 18 -11.18 25.55 -8.11
C ILE A 18 -11.01 25.06 -9.53
N ARG A 19 -10.87 23.74 -9.68
CA ARG A 19 -10.82 23.10 -10.99
C ARG A 19 -11.82 21.97 -11.08
N GLY A 20 -12.27 21.74 -12.30
CA GLY A 20 -13.26 20.72 -12.58
C GLY A 20 -13.66 20.76 -14.04
N TRP A 21 -14.79 20.15 -14.33
CA TRP A 21 -15.35 20.18 -15.67
C TRP A 21 -16.85 20.43 -15.65
N VAL A 22 -17.34 20.99 -16.73
CA VAL A 22 -18.77 21.20 -16.98
C VAL A 22 -19.07 20.96 -18.45
N PHE A 23 -20.23 20.37 -18.74
CA PHE A 23 -20.73 20.16 -20.08
C PHE A 23 -22.23 20.36 -20.13
N ASP A 24 -22.69 21.18 -21.07
CA ASP A 24 -24.10 21.30 -21.40
C ASP A 24 -24.37 20.78 -22.83
N PRO A 25 -25.07 19.64 -22.97
CA PRO A 25 -25.35 19.06 -24.28
C PRO A 25 -26.33 19.88 -25.12
N GLU A 26 -27.03 20.84 -24.52
CA GLU A 26 -27.94 21.75 -25.24
C GLU A 26 -27.23 23.04 -25.70
N ALA A 27 -26.01 23.31 -25.21
CA ALA A 27 -25.22 24.47 -25.62
C ALA A 27 -24.59 24.23 -27.01
N ALA A 28 -24.64 25.26 -27.87
CA ALA A 28 -24.02 25.21 -29.20
C ALA A 28 -22.49 25.17 -29.13
N ASP A 29 -21.91 25.89 -28.17
CA ASP A 29 -20.50 25.86 -27.80
C ASP A 29 -20.41 25.80 -26.28
N ASN A 30 -19.74 24.79 -25.73
CA ASN A 30 -19.62 24.60 -24.29
C ASN A 30 -18.80 25.72 -23.61
N ARG A 31 -18.06 26.52 -24.38
CA ARG A 31 -17.39 27.74 -23.90
C ARG A 31 -18.36 28.88 -23.57
N ASP A 32 -19.63 28.75 -23.97
CA ASP A 32 -20.70 29.67 -23.56
C ASP A 32 -21.26 29.34 -22.17
N VAL A 33 -20.98 28.13 -21.64
CA VAL A 33 -21.33 27.77 -20.27
C VAL A 33 -20.46 28.57 -19.30
N ARG A 34 -21.10 29.38 -18.44
CA ARG A 34 -20.40 30.13 -17.39
C ARG A 34 -20.34 29.28 -16.13
N VAL A 35 -19.15 29.17 -15.54
CA VAL A 35 -18.96 28.57 -14.22
C VAL A 35 -18.75 29.68 -13.21
N VAL A 36 -19.62 29.76 -12.21
CA VAL A 36 -19.58 30.78 -11.16
C VAL A 36 -19.39 30.12 -9.80
N ALA A 37 -18.54 30.74 -8.98
CA ALA A 37 -18.43 30.43 -7.56
C ALA A 37 -19.20 31.50 -6.77
N THR A 38 -20.05 31.06 -5.83
CA THR A 38 -20.81 31.96 -4.96
C THR A 38 -20.49 31.74 -3.50
N PHE A 39 -20.34 32.81 -2.72
CA PHE A 39 -20.19 32.81 -1.26
C PHE A 39 -21.34 33.58 -0.63
N ASP A 40 -22.15 32.93 0.21
CA ASP A 40 -23.38 33.49 0.80
C ASP A 40 -24.32 34.12 -0.27
N GLY A 41 -24.32 33.55 -1.48
CA GLY A 41 -25.12 34.02 -2.63
C GLY A 41 -24.45 35.09 -3.51
N GLU A 42 -23.31 35.66 -3.11
CA GLU A 42 -22.57 36.65 -3.91
C GLU A 42 -21.57 35.96 -4.84
N ILE A 43 -21.46 36.40 -6.10
CA ILE A 43 -20.46 35.85 -7.04
C ILE A 43 -19.07 36.31 -6.61
N VAL A 44 -18.21 35.34 -6.30
CA VAL A 44 -16.82 35.55 -5.87
C VAL A 44 -15.81 35.05 -6.89
N GLY A 45 -16.24 34.42 -7.97
CA GLY A 45 -15.36 34.02 -9.06
C GLY A 45 -16.16 33.54 -10.26
N GLU A 46 -15.59 33.69 -11.44
CA GLU A 46 -16.23 33.32 -12.70
C GLU A 46 -15.18 32.86 -13.71
N THR A 47 -15.51 31.83 -14.46
CA THR A 47 -14.70 31.33 -15.58
C THR A 47 -15.57 30.66 -16.64
N ARG A 48 -14.93 30.20 -17.72
CA ARG A 48 -15.55 29.40 -18.78
C ARG A 48 -14.67 28.18 -19.08
N PRO A 49 -15.24 27.07 -19.58
CA PRO A 49 -14.44 25.97 -20.11
C PRO A 49 -13.47 26.46 -21.18
N SER A 50 -12.24 25.93 -21.15
CA SER A 50 -11.16 26.40 -22.03
C SER A 50 -10.21 25.31 -22.51
N ALA A 51 -10.44 24.06 -22.10
CA ALA A 51 -9.64 22.93 -22.55
C ALA A 51 -10.47 21.63 -22.59
N THR A 52 -10.08 20.74 -23.51
CA THR A 52 -10.56 19.35 -23.54
C THR A 52 -9.82 18.48 -22.52
N ARG A 53 -10.46 17.40 -22.05
CA ARG A 53 -9.85 16.39 -21.17
C ARG A 53 -10.00 15.01 -21.80
N GLY A 54 -8.93 14.22 -21.86
CA GLY A 54 -8.91 12.95 -22.59
C GLY A 54 -9.91 11.92 -22.06
N ASP A 55 -10.09 11.86 -20.75
CA ASP A 55 -11.06 10.99 -20.07
C ASP A 55 -12.53 11.42 -20.32
N LEU A 56 -12.78 12.68 -20.68
CA LEU A 56 -14.11 13.20 -20.99
C LEU A 56 -14.53 12.97 -22.45
N GLN A 57 -13.67 12.41 -23.31
CA GLN A 57 -13.97 12.18 -24.73
C GLN A 57 -15.19 11.28 -24.96
N LYS A 58 -15.55 10.43 -23.97
CA LYS A 58 -16.78 9.62 -24.00
C LYS A 58 -18.05 10.43 -23.76
N ILE A 59 -17.92 11.64 -23.21
CA ILE A 59 -19.02 12.53 -22.82
C ILE A 59 -19.10 13.71 -23.79
N THR A 60 -17.98 14.33 -24.13
CA THR A 60 -17.91 15.48 -25.04
C THR A 60 -16.54 15.61 -25.70
N THR A 61 -16.54 16.12 -26.94
CA THR A 61 -15.32 16.54 -27.65
C THR A 61 -15.06 18.04 -27.53
N GLN A 62 -15.96 18.79 -26.87
CA GLN A 62 -15.83 20.23 -26.65
C GLN A 62 -14.96 20.53 -25.43
N ASP A 63 -14.49 21.77 -25.31
CA ASP A 63 -13.80 22.26 -24.12
C ASP A 63 -14.74 22.13 -22.91
N ALA A 64 -14.36 21.34 -21.92
CA ALA A 64 -15.16 21.07 -20.73
C ALA A 64 -14.43 21.39 -19.43
N TRP A 65 -13.10 21.47 -19.46
CA TRP A 65 -12.27 21.75 -18.30
C TRP A 65 -12.25 23.24 -17.97
N PHE A 66 -12.37 23.57 -16.68
CA PHE A 66 -12.28 24.93 -16.18
C PHE A 66 -11.29 25.07 -15.01
N SER A 67 -10.75 26.27 -14.87
CA SER A 67 -10.02 26.74 -13.69
C SER A 67 -10.59 28.08 -13.28
N LEU A 68 -11.12 28.16 -12.07
CA LEU A 68 -11.82 29.31 -11.51
C LEU A 68 -11.01 29.85 -10.33
N GLU A 69 -10.64 31.13 -10.38
CA GLU A 69 -9.99 31.85 -9.28
C GLU A 69 -11.05 32.68 -8.53
N CYS A 70 -11.02 32.61 -7.19
CA CYS A 70 -11.97 33.32 -6.33
C CYS A 70 -11.33 34.61 -5.79
N SER A 71 -12.04 35.73 -5.93
CA SER A 71 -11.67 37.04 -5.38
C SER A 71 -11.83 37.11 -3.86
N ARG A 72 -12.65 36.22 -3.28
CA ARG A 72 -12.87 36.09 -1.84
C ARG A 72 -12.27 34.79 -1.33
N ARG A 73 -11.62 34.87 -0.16
CA ARG A 73 -11.17 33.68 0.56
C ARG A 73 -12.36 32.81 0.98
N PHE A 74 -12.28 31.53 0.67
CA PHE A 74 -13.18 30.49 1.16
C PHE A 74 -12.37 29.36 1.80
N THR A 75 -13.01 28.67 2.73
CA THR A 75 -12.43 27.52 3.43
C THR A 75 -13.20 26.24 3.12
N ALA A 76 -12.68 25.09 3.53
CA ALA A 76 -13.37 23.82 3.34
C ALA A 76 -14.70 23.78 4.11
N LEU A 77 -14.77 24.41 5.29
CA LEU A 77 -16.02 24.55 6.05
C LEU A 77 -17.07 25.41 5.35
N ASP A 78 -16.67 26.44 4.60
CA ASP A 78 -17.62 27.24 3.83
C ASP A 78 -18.29 26.39 2.73
N VAL A 79 -17.55 25.48 2.10
CA VAL A 79 -18.11 24.54 1.11
C VAL A 79 -19.03 23.51 1.79
N VAL A 80 -18.60 22.91 2.91
CA VAL A 80 -19.39 21.90 3.63
C VAL A 80 -20.68 22.48 4.22
N SER A 81 -20.63 23.73 4.71
CA SER A 81 -21.81 24.43 5.24
C SER A 81 -22.77 24.91 4.15
N GLY A 82 -22.41 24.79 2.87
CA GLY A 82 -23.20 25.26 1.73
C GLY A 82 -23.17 26.78 1.53
N ARG A 83 -22.33 27.50 2.29
CA ARG A 83 -22.08 28.93 2.09
C ARG A 83 -21.34 29.19 0.80
N PHE A 84 -20.44 28.28 0.43
CA PHE A 84 -19.72 28.31 -0.83
C PHE A 84 -20.25 27.25 -1.80
N LEU A 85 -20.66 27.67 -3.01
CA LEU A 85 -21.20 26.80 -4.05
C LEU A 85 -20.54 27.10 -5.40
N VAL A 86 -20.35 26.06 -6.21
CA VAL A 86 -19.95 26.20 -7.62
C VAL A 86 -21.13 25.83 -8.50
N LYS A 87 -21.47 26.70 -9.44
CA LYS A 87 -22.65 26.58 -10.29
C LYS A 87 -22.27 26.75 -11.75
N ALA A 88 -22.99 26.06 -12.63
CA ALA A 88 -22.97 26.27 -14.06
C ALA A 88 -24.22 27.04 -14.49
N LEU A 89 -24.02 28.06 -15.32
CA LEU A 89 -25.07 28.87 -15.92
C LEU A 89 -25.03 28.70 -17.45
N SER A 90 -26.13 28.22 -18.02
CA SER A 90 -26.24 28.01 -19.47
C SER A 90 -27.66 28.31 -19.95
N ASP A 91 -27.82 29.25 -20.87
CA ASP A 91 -29.12 29.67 -21.43
C ASP A 91 -30.21 29.95 -20.37
N GLY A 92 -29.82 30.64 -19.29
CA GLY A 92 -30.72 30.98 -18.18
C GLY A 92 -31.06 29.81 -17.24
N ARG A 93 -30.51 28.61 -17.48
CA ARG A 93 -30.55 27.48 -16.56
C ARG A 93 -29.38 27.55 -15.59
N GLU A 94 -29.64 27.21 -14.34
CA GLU A 94 -28.64 27.11 -13.28
C GLU A 94 -28.55 25.66 -12.77
N ALA A 95 -27.33 25.15 -12.63
CA ALA A 95 -27.09 23.84 -12.04
C ALA A 95 -25.91 23.90 -11.06
N ALA A 96 -26.11 23.47 -9.82
CA ALA A 96 -25.00 23.29 -8.88
C ALA A 96 -24.11 22.13 -9.34
N LEU A 97 -22.80 22.36 -9.39
CA LEU A 97 -21.84 21.31 -9.71
C LEU A 97 -21.62 20.42 -8.49
N SER A 98 -21.69 19.11 -8.70
CA SER A 98 -21.42 18.14 -7.65
C SER A 98 -19.91 18.08 -7.34
N LEU A 99 -19.55 17.58 -6.16
CA LEU A 99 -18.15 17.34 -5.83
C LEU A 99 -17.71 16.01 -6.46
N GLY A 100 -16.59 16.02 -7.19
CA GLY A 100 -15.95 14.80 -7.65
C GLY A 100 -15.37 13.99 -6.48
N ALA A 101 -15.01 12.72 -6.70
CA ALA A 101 -14.44 11.87 -5.65
C ALA A 101 -13.14 12.45 -5.03
N GLU A 102 -12.24 12.97 -5.88
CA GLU A 102 -11.04 13.70 -5.42
C GLU A 102 -11.41 14.96 -4.63
N GLY A 103 -12.39 15.73 -5.10
CA GLY A 103 -12.83 16.97 -4.48
C GLY A 103 -13.43 16.72 -3.10
N LEU A 104 -14.24 15.67 -2.97
CA LEU A 104 -14.84 15.24 -1.71
C LEU A 104 -13.77 14.75 -0.72
N ALA A 105 -12.75 14.02 -1.19
CA ALA A 105 -11.65 13.56 -0.34
C ALA A 105 -10.83 14.74 0.21
N THR A 106 -10.44 15.69 -0.65
CA THR A 106 -9.73 16.91 -0.26
C THR A 106 -10.58 17.76 0.68
N LEU A 107 -11.86 17.99 0.34
CA LEU A 107 -12.80 18.76 1.16
C LEU A 107 -12.93 18.18 2.55
N ARG A 108 -13.12 16.86 2.65
CA ARG A 108 -13.31 16.17 3.92
C ARG A 108 -12.06 16.24 4.80
N LYS A 109 -10.88 16.07 4.20
CA LYS A 109 -9.61 16.20 4.92
C LYS A 109 -9.46 17.61 5.48
N THR A 110 -9.57 18.63 4.63
CA THR A 110 -9.35 20.03 5.02
C THR A 110 -10.43 20.55 5.97
N ALA A 111 -11.70 20.16 5.80
CA ALA A 111 -12.77 20.58 6.72
C ALA A 111 -12.59 20.00 8.13
N VAL A 112 -12.08 18.78 8.25
CA VAL A 112 -11.72 18.18 9.55
C VAL A 112 -10.54 18.90 10.18
N GLU A 113 -9.54 19.30 9.39
CA GLU A 113 -8.39 20.09 9.84
C GLU A 113 -8.84 21.47 10.37
N GLU A 114 -9.69 22.16 9.63
CA GLU A 114 -10.27 23.45 10.02
C GLU A 114 -11.14 23.37 11.28
N LEU A 115 -12.03 22.37 11.38
CA LEU A 115 -12.92 22.18 12.54
C LEU A 115 -12.15 21.96 13.84
N ASN A 116 -11.02 21.28 13.77
CA ASN A 116 -10.19 21.00 14.92
C ASN A 116 -9.32 22.21 15.31
N GLY A 117 -9.33 23.31 14.53
CA GLY A 117 -8.47 24.47 14.75
C GLY A 117 -6.98 24.17 14.55
N VAL A 118 -6.65 23.08 13.86
CA VAL A 118 -5.29 22.58 13.69
C VAL A 118 -4.89 22.73 12.23
N SER A 119 -4.04 23.73 11.94
CA SER A 119 -3.26 23.75 10.70
C SER A 119 -2.42 22.47 10.63
N SER A 120 -2.64 21.64 9.62
CA SER A 120 -2.07 20.29 9.55
C SER A 120 -0.60 20.29 9.12
N THR A 121 0.28 20.68 10.04
CA THR A 121 1.57 19.99 10.19
C THR A 121 1.57 18.97 11.33
N THR A 122 0.48 18.89 12.09
CA THR A 122 0.39 18.00 13.26
C THR A 122 -1.05 17.56 13.46
N LEU A 123 -1.55 16.70 12.58
CA LEU A 123 -2.58 15.79 13.09
C LEU A 123 -1.91 14.65 13.85
N TRP A 124 -0.71 14.22 13.45
CA TRP A 124 0.14 13.34 14.24
C TRP A 124 1.57 13.63 13.80
N SER A 125 2.45 14.09 14.69
CA SER A 125 3.89 13.98 14.40
C SER A 125 4.22 12.49 14.14
N PRO A 126 5.32 12.15 13.44
CA PRO A 126 5.81 10.77 13.42
C PRO A 126 5.98 10.20 14.84
N GLU A 127 6.22 11.07 15.82
CA GLU A 127 6.23 10.77 17.25
C GLU A 127 4.82 10.51 17.79
N ASP A 128 3.76 11.22 17.37
CA ASP A 128 2.37 10.95 17.77
C ASP A 128 1.77 9.71 17.08
N ARG A 129 2.16 9.40 15.83
CA ARG A 129 1.86 8.10 15.19
C ARG A 129 2.57 6.94 15.89
N ASN A 130 3.73 7.20 16.47
CA ASN A 130 4.40 6.25 17.35
C ASN A 130 3.87 6.31 18.81
N ALA A 131 3.26 7.41 19.25
CA ALA A 131 2.74 7.57 20.60
C ALA A 131 1.34 6.97 20.73
N VAL A 132 0.53 7.03 19.69
CA VAL A 132 -0.77 6.34 19.60
C VAL A 132 -0.63 4.94 18.96
N LYS A 133 0.60 4.46 18.75
CA LYS A 133 0.92 3.10 19.22
C LYS A 133 0.90 3.08 20.76
N HIS A 134 -0.16 3.61 21.35
CA HIS A 134 -0.47 3.35 22.74
C HIS A 134 -0.70 1.85 22.78
N GLN A 135 0.26 1.15 23.37
CA GLN A 135 -0.05 -0.11 24.02
C GLN A 135 -1.20 0.21 24.97
N VAL A 136 -2.42 0.02 24.49
CA VAL A 136 -3.57 0.01 25.37
C VAL A 136 -3.26 -1.16 26.29
N GLU A 137 -3.09 -0.87 27.58
CA GLU A 137 -2.92 -1.93 28.57
C GLU A 137 -4.03 -2.95 28.34
N ALA A 138 -3.67 -4.24 28.27
CA ALA A 138 -4.60 -5.29 27.86
C ALA A 138 -5.91 -5.29 28.68
N GLY A 139 -5.88 -4.76 29.92
CA GLY A 139 -7.04 -4.61 30.79
C GLY A 139 -8.07 -3.55 30.37
N ASN A 140 -7.75 -2.68 29.40
CA ASN A 140 -8.62 -1.59 28.93
C ASN A 140 -9.26 -1.87 27.54
N LEU A 141 -9.18 -3.12 27.06
CA LEU A 141 -9.83 -3.55 25.82
C LEU A 141 -11.02 -4.45 26.15
N SER A 142 -12.13 -4.26 25.44
CA SER A 142 -13.30 -5.13 25.50
C SER A 142 -13.50 -5.83 24.16
N PRO A 143 -13.79 -7.14 24.14
CA PRO A 143 -14.06 -7.84 22.89
C PRO A 143 -15.35 -7.31 22.26
N MET A 144 -15.36 -7.22 20.92
CA MET A 144 -16.54 -6.89 20.14
C MET A 144 -16.69 -7.91 19.02
N LEU A 145 -17.88 -8.50 18.91
CA LEU A 145 -18.21 -9.42 17.83
C LEU A 145 -18.77 -8.62 16.65
N MET A 146 -18.24 -8.90 15.45
CA MET A 146 -18.65 -8.29 14.19
C MET A 146 -19.06 -9.39 13.22
N PRO A 147 -20.07 -9.17 12.37
CA PRO A 147 -20.44 -10.14 11.35
C PRO A 147 -19.33 -10.24 10.29
N ALA A 148 -18.95 -11.47 9.95
CA ALA A 148 -18.12 -11.73 8.77
C ALA A 148 -18.88 -11.30 7.50
N GLY A 149 -18.14 -10.86 6.49
CA GLY A 149 -18.67 -10.28 5.25
C GLY A 149 -18.94 -8.78 5.32
N LEU A 150 -18.78 -8.12 6.48
CA LEU A 150 -18.99 -6.67 6.58
C LEU A 150 -17.88 -5.92 5.81
N PRO A 151 -18.22 -5.14 4.76
CA PRO A 151 -17.23 -4.39 4.01
C PRO A 151 -16.78 -3.13 4.75
N SER A 152 -15.58 -2.65 4.44
CA SER A 152 -15.09 -1.35 4.86
C SER A 152 -15.89 -0.22 4.22
N MET A 153 -15.74 1.00 4.76
CA MET A 153 -16.47 2.18 4.27
C MET A 153 -16.14 2.55 2.82
N ASP A 154 -14.97 2.13 2.33
CA ASP A 154 -14.51 2.33 0.96
C ASP A 154 -14.65 1.06 0.09
N GLY A 155 -15.24 -0.01 0.63
CA GLY A 155 -15.46 -1.28 -0.06
C GLY A 155 -14.20 -2.07 -0.42
N SER A 156 -13.03 -1.64 0.03
CA SER A 156 -11.74 -2.25 -0.36
C SER A 156 -11.17 -3.23 0.66
N ALA A 157 -11.83 -3.43 1.80
CA ALA A 157 -11.54 -4.47 2.76
C ALA A 157 -12.83 -5.08 3.32
N VAL A 158 -12.73 -6.27 3.91
CA VAL A 158 -13.87 -6.99 4.49
C VAL A 158 -13.47 -7.64 5.82
N ILE A 159 -14.41 -7.72 6.76
CA ILE A 159 -14.26 -8.50 7.99
C ILE A 159 -14.49 -9.98 7.65
N GLY A 160 -13.52 -10.84 7.94
CA GLY A 160 -13.65 -12.29 7.88
C GLY A 160 -13.90 -12.93 9.24
N LEU A 161 -13.72 -14.24 9.29
CA LEU A 161 -13.82 -15.03 10.52
C LEU A 161 -12.64 -14.73 11.46
N ARG A 162 -12.81 -15.12 12.74
CA ARG A 162 -11.81 -14.97 13.80
C ARG A 162 -11.26 -13.54 13.98
N GLY A 163 -11.99 -12.53 13.48
CA GLY A 163 -11.60 -11.11 13.56
C GLY A 163 -10.65 -10.64 12.46
N HIS A 164 -10.31 -11.49 11.49
CA HIS A 164 -9.39 -11.11 10.41
C HIS A 164 -10.01 -10.03 9.51
N LEU A 165 -9.19 -9.06 9.12
CA LEU A 165 -9.49 -8.13 8.05
C LEU A 165 -8.74 -8.57 6.79
N PHE A 166 -9.45 -8.56 5.66
CA PHE A 166 -8.90 -8.91 4.36
C PHE A 166 -8.99 -7.72 3.43
N LEU A 167 -7.91 -7.44 2.71
CA LEU A 167 -7.95 -6.52 1.59
C LEU A 167 -8.67 -7.22 0.43
N THR A 168 -9.66 -6.57 -0.18
CA THR A 168 -10.47 -7.11 -1.29
C THR A 168 -10.46 -6.20 -2.51
N GLY A 169 -9.93 -4.98 -2.39
CA GLY A 169 -9.90 -4.02 -3.48
C GLY A 169 -8.70 -3.08 -3.43
N GLY A 170 -8.92 -1.87 -3.94
CA GLY A 170 -7.89 -0.84 -4.06
C GLY A 170 -7.28 -0.78 -5.46
N THR A 171 -6.16 -0.09 -5.59
CA THR A 171 -5.55 0.27 -6.89
C THR A 171 -5.03 -0.92 -7.71
N ASN A 172 -4.96 -2.10 -7.10
CA ASN A 172 -4.43 -3.31 -7.73
C ASN A 172 -5.51 -4.30 -8.18
N SER A 173 -6.80 -4.00 -7.97
CA SER A 173 -7.92 -4.86 -8.35
C SER A 173 -7.77 -6.31 -7.86
N LEU A 174 -7.39 -6.49 -6.58
CA LEU A 174 -6.97 -7.78 -6.03
C LEU A 174 -7.93 -8.94 -6.36
N LEU A 175 -9.24 -8.81 -6.14
CA LEU A 175 -10.16 -9.92 -6.41
C LEU A 175 -10.18 -10.36 -7.88
N SER A 176 -9.96 -9.44 -8.82
CA SER A 176 -9.91 -9.79 -10.24
C SER A 176 -8.76 -10.71 -10.61
N LEU A 177 -7.73 -10.83 -9.76
CA LEU A 177 -6.64 -11.79 -9.97
C LEU A 177 -7.08 -13.23 -9.70
N TYR A 178 -8.05 -13.46 -8.81
CA TYR A 178 -8.53 -14.81 -8.50
C TYR A 178 -9.54 -15.30 -9.54
N ASP A 179 -10.32 -14.38 -10.12
CA ASP A 179 -11.33 -14.67 -11.15
C ASP A 179 -10.75 -14.76 -12.57
N GLU A 180 -9.44 -14.56 -12.73
CA GLU A 180 -8.81 -14.47 -14.05
C GLU A 180 -8.76 -15.84 -14.74
N PRO A 181 -9.27 -15.99 -15.97
CA PRO A 181 -9.17 -17.26 -16.68
C PRO A 181 -7.73 -17.57 -17.07
N VAL A 182 -7.37 -18.86 -17.05
CA VAL A 182 -6.10 -19.33 -17.62
C VAL A 182 -6.23 -19.37 -19.14
N ASP A 183 -5.80 -18.28 -19.78
CA ASP A 183 -5.80 -18.11 -21.23
C ASP A 183 -4.43 -17.62 -21.75
N ASP A 184 -4.34 -17.40 -23.06
CA ASP A 184 -3.10 -16.95 -23.72
C ASP A 184 -2.60 -15.60 -23.17
N ALA A 185 -3.48 -14.72 -22.69
CA ALA A 185 -3.09 -13.42 -22.14
C ALA A 185 -2.44 -13.59 -20.76
N LEU A 186 -3.02 -14.42 -19.89
CA LEU A 186 -2.41 -14.77 -18.61
C LEU A 186 -1.05 -15.44 -18.82
N LEU A 187 -0.98 -16.44 -19.70
CA LEU A 187 0.26 -17.17 -19.97
C LEU A 187 1.35 -16.25 -20.55
N SER A 188 0.98 -15.34 -21.45
CA SER A 188 1.92 -14.33 -21.96
C SER A 188 2.47 -13.42 -20.85
N ARG A 189 1.65 -13.06 -19.86
CA ARG A 189 2.10 -12.29 -18.70
C ARG A 189 3.02 -13.11 -17.79
N VAL A 190 2.75 -14.40 -17.62
CA VAL A 190 3.64 -15.32 -16.89
C VAL A 190 4.99 -15.42 -17.60
N ASP A 191 5.01 -15.55 -18.93
CA ASP A 191 6.25 -15.58 -19.73
C ASP A 191 7.07 -14.30 -19.53
N GLN A 192 6.43 -13.13 -19.56
CA GLN A 192 7.09 -11.85 -19.29
C GLN A 192 7.68 -11.78 -17.87
N TRP A 193 7.00 -12.35 -16.86
CA TRP A 193 7.58 -12.47 -15.53
C TRP A 193 8.81 -13.39 -15.52
N MET A 194 8.78 -14.53 -16.24
CA MET A 194 9.94 -15.42 -16.34
C MET A 194 11.14 -14.68 -16.97
N ASP A 195 10.91 -13.92 -18.03
CA ASP A 195 11.94 -13.11 -18.69
C ASP A 195 12.57 -12.10 -17.73
N VAL A 196 11.74 -11.36 -16.97
CA VAL A 196 12.22 -10.38 -15.97
C VAL A 196 13.04 -11.07 -14.89
N LEU A 197 12.59 -12.21 -14.37
CA LEU A 197 13.31 -12.92 -13.31
C LEU A 197 14.65 -13.50 -13.80
N ALA A 198 14.69 -14.04 -15.03
CA ALA A 198 15.92 -14.51 -15.66
C ALA A 198 16.92 -13.36 -15.85
N GLN A 199 16.46 -12.23 -16.39
CA GLN A 199 17.31 -11.04 -16.58
C GLN A 199 17.89 -10.51 -15.28
N ARG A 200 17.13 -10.56 -14.18
CA ARG A 200 17.61 -10.19 -12.86
C ARG A 200 18.69 -11.14 -12.35
N GLY A 201 18.50 -12.44 -12.53
CA GLY A 201 19.50 -13.45 -12.20
C GLY A 201 20.81 -13.21 -12.95
N GLU A 202 20.73 -13.11 -14.28
CA GLU A 202 21.88 -12.83 -15.15
C GLU A 202 22.58 -11.51 -14.80
N GLY A 203 21.80 -10.45 -14.56
CA GLY A 203 22.32 -9.13 -14.21
C GLY A 203 23.02 -9.08 -12.86
N CYS A 204 22.56 -9.87 -11.88
CA CYS A 204 23.23 -10.04 -10.59
C CYS A 204 24.51 -10.88 -10.72
N GLU A 205 24.46 -12.00 -11.45
CA GLU A 205 25.60 -12.87 -11.67
C GLU A 205 26.74 -12.13 -12.40
N ALA A 206 26.41 -11.34 -13.42
CA ALA A 206 27.36 -10.49 -14.13
C ALA A 206 28.08 -9.48 -13.21
N ARG A 207 27.50 -9.15 -12.06
CA ARG A 207 28.07 -8.27 -11.02
C ARG A 207 28.70 -9.03 -9.85
N GLY A 208 28.76 -10.35 -9.94
CA GLY A 208 29.33 -11.22 -8.91
C GLY A 208 28.44 -11.39 -7.68
N ALA A 209 27.15 -11.10 -7.78
CA ALA A 209 26.18 -11.28 -6.70
C ALA A 209 25.26 -12.48 -7.00
N ARG A 210 24.92 -13.25 -5.96
CA ARG A 210 23.84 -14.25 -6.05
C ARG A 210 22.48 -13.55 -6.11
N PHE A 211 21.51 -14.15 -6.78
CA PHE A 211 20.13 -13.65 -6.81
C PHE A 211 19.17 -14.67 -6.18
N VAL A 212 18.22 -14.16 -5.39
CA VAL A 212 17.07 -14.92 -4.88
C VAL A 212 15.80 -14.11 -5.10
N GLN A 213 14.78 -14.72 -5.70
CA GLN A 213 13.44 -14.17 -5.87
C GLN A 213 12.48 -14.85 -4.91
N THR A 214 11.56 -14.07 -4.33
CA THR A 214 10.37 -14.61 -3.65
C THR A 214 9.12 -13.80 -3.97
N ILE A 215 7.97 -14.47 -4.00
CA ILE A 215 6.67 -13.83 -4.19
C ILE A 215 5.83 -14.13 -2.96
N ILE A 216 5.50 -13.09 -2.20
CA ILE A 216 4.69 -13.24 -1.00
C ILE A 216 3.22 -13.44 -1.40
N PRO A 217 2.55 -14.52 -0.95
CA PRO A 217 1.14 -14.72 -1.22
C PRO A 217 0.31 -13.68 -0.47
N GLU A 218 -0.88 -13.40 -0.99
CA GLU A 218 -1.84 -12.60 -0.25
C GLU A 218 -2.36 -13.34 0.98
N LYS A 219 -2.77 -12.55 1.98
CA LYS A 219 -3.49 -13.08 3.13
C LYS A 219 -4.76 -13.83 2.74
N LEU A 220 -5.43 -13.40 1.67
CA LEU A 220 -6.59 -14.09 1.09
C LEU A 220 -6.25 -15.51 0.61
N THR A 221 -5.08 -15.70 -0.02
CA THR A 221 -4.60 -17.01 -0.45
C THR A 221 -4.33 -17.93 0.73
N VAL A 222 -3.63 -17.43 1.75
CA VAL A 222 -3.18 -18.25 2.88
C VAL A 222 -4.32 -18.53 3.87
N LEU A 223 -5.16 -17.54 4.17
CA LEU A 223 -6.25 -17.64 5.14
C LEU A 223 -7.63 -17.64 4.46
N ARG A 224 -7.73 -18.32 3.30
CA ARG A 224 -8.97 -18.39 2.49
C ARG A 224 -10.18 -18.91 3.25
N GLU A 225 -9.98 -19.85 4.18
CA GLU A 225 -11.07 -20.41 4.99
C GLU A 225 -11.67 -19.39 5.98
N ASP A 226 -10.91 -18.35 6.35
CA ASP A 226 -11.41 -17.26 7.18
C ASP A 226 -11.95 -16.09 6.38
N ALA A 227 -11.68 -16.05 5.07
CA ALA A 227 -12.21 -15.02 4.20
C ALA A 227 -13.72 -15.26 3.99
N PRO A 228 -14.55 -14.21 4.00
CA PRO A 228 -15.98 -14.32 3.70
C PRO A 228 -16.21 -14.32 2.18
N LEU A 229 -15.32 -14.98 1.44
CA LEU A 229 -15.21 -14.96 -0.01
C LEU A 229 -14.87 -16.38 -0.50
N ASP A 230 -15.34 -16.71 -1.69
CA ASP A 230 -15.05 -17.98 -2.33
C ASP A 230 -13.68 -17.88 -3.02
N ILE A 231 -12.62 -18.31 -2.33
CA ILE A 231 -11.23 -18.28 -2.81
C ILE A 231 -10.69 -19.70 -2.80
N ASP A 232 -10.56 -20.28 -3.98
CA ASP A 232 -10.13 -21.68 -4.15
C ASP A 232 -8.64 -21.90 -3.88
N GLY A 233 -7.82 -20.84 -3.86
CA GLY A 233 -6.38 -20.94 -3.66
C GLY A 233 -5.64 -19.68 -4.13
N PRO A 234 -4.34 -19.80 -4.46
CA PRO A 234 -3.59 -18.70 -5.06
C PRO A 234 -4.22 -18.26 -6.38
N SER A 235 -4.04 -17.00 -6.74
CA SER A 235 -4.39 -16.50 -8.06
C SER A 235 -3.74 -17.34 -9.16
N PRO A 236 -4.40 -17.53 -10.33
CA PRO A 236 -3.87 -18.39 -11.38
C PRO A 236 -2.48 -17.93 -11.89
N VAL A 237 -2.20 -16.63 -11.89
CA VAL A 237 -0.88 -16.11 -12.25
C VAL A 237 0.22 -16.52 -11.25
N LEU A 238 -0.07 -16.48 -9.94
CA LEU A 238 0.88 -16.95 -8.92
C LEU A 238 1.10 -18.45 -9.05
N LEU A 239 0.03 -19.22 -9.22
CA LEU A 239 0.09 -20.67 -9.35
C LEU A 239 0.96 -21.10 -10.54
N GLU A 240 0.78 -20.47 -11.70
CA GLU A 240 1.59 -20.74 -12.89
C GLU A 240 3.06 -20.37 -12.70
N ILE A 241 3.36 -19.24 -12.04
CA ILE A 241 4.73 -18.84 -11.73
C ILE A 241 5.38 -19.85 -10.76
N GLU A 242 4.73 -20.19 -9.65
CA GLU A 242 5.21 -21.16 -8.67
C GLU A 242 5.45 -22.54 -9.31
N SER A 243 4.56 -22.97 -10.21
CA SER A 243 4.70 -24.23 -10.95
C SER A 243 5.98 -24.26 -11.80
N ARG A 244 6.27 -23.18 -12.54
CA ARG A 244 7.44 -23.09 -13.42
C ARG A 244 8.76 -22.88 -12.68
N LEU A 245 8.72 -22.24 -11.51
CA LEU A 245 9.90 -21.93 -10.70
C LEU A 245 10.16 -22.92 -9.57
N ARG A 246 9.36 -23.99 -9.45
CA ARG A 246 9.44 -24.97 -8.35
C ARG A 246 10.86 -25.47 -8.06
N ASP A 247 11.62 -25.75 -9.11
CA ASP A 247 12.97 -26.33 -9.02
C ASP A 247 14.08 -25.30 -9.32
N ALA A 248 13.73 -24.01 -9.46
CA ALA A 248 14.70 -22.95 -9.74
C ALA A 248 15.51 -22.63 -8.48
N ASP A 249 16.84 -22.70 -8.58
CA ASP A 249 17.78 -22.43 -7.49
C ASP A 249 17.82 -20.96 -7.05
N PHE A 250 17.33 -20.04 -7.88
CA PHE A 250 17.17 -18.64 -7.51
C PHE A 250 15.78 -18.32 -6.94
N TYR A 251 14.87 -19.30 -6.78
CA TYR A 251 13.50 -19.03 -6.32
C TYR A 251 13.21 -19.64 -4.95
N VAL A 252 12.53 -18.87 -4.09
CA VAL A 252 11.95 -19.35 -2.84
C VAL A 252 10.46 -19.09 -2.86
N SER A 253 9.67 -20.17 -2.88
CA SER A 253 8.21 -20.10 -2.79
C SER A 253 7.78 -19.34 -1.55
N GLY A 254 6.94 -18.32 -1.74
CA GLY A 254 6.30 -17.65 -0.61
C GLY A 254 5.07 -18.39 -0.11
N LEU A 255 4.53 -19.34 -0.89
CA LEU A 255 3.35 -20.12 -0.54
C LEU A 255 3.69 -21.34 0.32
N ALA A 256 4.75 -22.07 -0.07
CA ALA A 256 5.13 -23.34 0.57
C ALA A 256 5.25 -23.29 2.11
N PRO A 257 5.75 -22.21 2.75
CA PRO A 257 5.79 -22.13 4.22
C PRO A 257 4.41 -22.15 4.90
N PHE A 258 3.32 -22.01 4.16
CA PHE A 258 1.97 -21.83 4.68
C PHE A 258 0.94 -22.88 4.22
N GLU A 259 1.28 -23.80 3.31
CA GLU A 259 0.33 -24.76 2.74
C GLU A 259 -0.27 -25.74 3.78
N GLU A 260 0.48 -26.03 4.85
CA GLU A 260 0.05 -26.90 5.95
C GLU A 260 0.11 -26.18 7.31
N TRP A 261 -0.31 -24.91 7.33
CA TRP A 261 -0.25 -24.11 8.55
C TRP A 261 -1.09 -24.73 9.67
N ASN A 262 -0.42 -25.17 10.74
CA ASN A 262 -1.04 -25.80 11.90
C ASN A 262 -0.59 -25.18 13.22
N GLU A 263 0.03 -24.01 13.17
CA GLU A 263 0.50 -23.29 14.34
C GLU A 263 -0.67 -22.65 15.11
N VAL A 264 -0.44 -22.43 16.40
CA VAL A 264 -1.43 -21.81 17.30
C VAL A 264 -1.72 -20.36 16.91
N ASP A 265 -0.71 -19.64 16.43
CA ASP A 265 -0.85 -18.26 15.99
C ASP A 265 -0.91 -18.18 14.45
N ASP A 266 -1.71 -17.25 13.95
CA ASP A 266 -1.92 -17.09 12.51
C ASP A 266 -0.67 -16.49 11.82
N PRO A 267 -0.40 -16.85 10.54
CA PRO A 267 0.76 -16.38 9.79
C PRO A 267 0.65 -14.89 9.41
N PHE A 268 -0.55 -14.33 9.44
CA PHE A 268 -0.80 -12.92 9.17
C PHE A 268 -1.39 -12.23 10.39
N LEU A 269 -1.06 -10.96 10.56
CA LEU A 269 -1.69 -10.11 11.55
C LEU A 269 -3.19 -10.00 11.27
N MET A 270 -3.99 -10.13 12.32
CA MET A 270 -5.45 -10.19 12.21
C MET A 270 -6.04 -8.94 11.53
N THR A 271 -5.65 -7.75 11.94
CA THR A 271 -6.21 -6.47 11.45
C THR A 271 -5.35 -5.75 10.40
N ASP A 272 -4.37 -6.45 9.84
CA ASP A 272 -3.34 -5.89 8.95
C ASP A 272 -3.13 -6.80 7.71
N THR A 273 -2.51 -6.26 6.65
CA THR A 273 -2.14 -7.02 5.44
C THR A 273 -0.83 -7.80 5.55
N HIS A 274 -0.01 -7.56 6.57
CA HIS A 274 1.34 -8.13 6.70
C HIS A 274 1.37 -9.39 7.60
N PHE A 275 2.52 -10.06 7.57
CA PHE A 275 2.79 -11.20 8.42
C PHE A 275 2.72 -10.85 9.91
N SER A 276 2.30 -11.83 10.71
CA SER A 276 2.64 -11.86 12.13
C SER A 276 4.14 -12.14 12.30
N ALA A 277 4.67 -12.04 13.52
CA ALA A 277 6.06 -12.42 13.78
C ALA A 277 6.33 -13.90 13.45
N VAL A 278 5.35 -14.79 13.69
CA VAL A 278 5.45 -16.23 13.40
C VAL A 278 5.43 -16.47 11.89
N GLY A 279 4.55 -15.80 11.13
CA GLY A 279 4.53 -15.93 9.68
C GLY A 279 5.82 -15.41 9.03
N ALA A 280 6.34 -14.28 9.51
CA ALA A 280 7.61 -13.74 9.05
C ALA A 280 8.80 -14.64 9.40
N GLN A 281 8.80 -15.25 10.59
CA GLN A 281 9.80 -16.25 10.98
C GLN A 281 9.81 -17.43 10.00
N ARG A 282 8.63 -17.99 9.67
CA ARG A 282 8.49 -19.12 8.74
C ARG A 282 8.93 -18.76 7.33
N MET A 283 8.51 -17.61 6.83
CA MET A 283 8.96 -17.10 5.53
C MET A 283 10.48 -16.84 5.51
N PHE A 284 11.02 -16.24 6.56
CA PHE A 284 12.44 -15.95 6.64
C PHE A 284 13.28 -17.22 6.81
N SER A 285 12.78 -18.24 7.49
CA SER A 285 13.43 -19.55 7.60
C SER A 285 13.57 -20.21 6.22
N ALA A 286 12.53 -20.15 5.39
CA ALA A 286 12.59 -20.61 4.00
C ALA A 286 13.61 -19.83 3.15
N LEU A 287 13.65 -18.50 3.29
CA LEU A 287 14.69 -17.68 2.64
C LEU A 287 16.10 -18.02 3.15
N ALA A 288 16.26 -18.20 4.46
CA ALA A 288 17.53 -18.54 5.09
C ALA A 288 18.06 -19.89 4.60
N ALA A 289 17.18 -20.88 4.41
CA ALA A 289 17.56 -22.18 3.86
C ALA A 289 18.22 -22.07 2.48
N GLN A 290 17.85 -21.07 1.67
CA GLN A 290 18.45 -20.83 0.35
C GLN A 290 19.67 -19.92 0.42
N ILE A 291 19.64 -18.91 1.29
CA ILE A 291 20.65 -17.86 1.35
C ILE A 291 21.89 -18.33 2.13
N ASP A 292 21.67 -18.77 3.36
CA ASP A 292 22.69 -19.18 4.32
C ASP A 292 22.08 -20.21 5.30
N PRO A 293 22.13 -21.51 4.97
CA PRO A 293 21.43 -22.56 5.70
C PRO A 293 21.78 -22.65 7.19
N GLN A 294 22.94 -22.14 7.61
CA GLN A 294 23.34 -22.12 9.01
C GLN A 294 22.44 -21.21 9.88
N LEU A 295 21.69 -20.31 9.25
CA LEU A 295 20.76 -19.41 9.94
C LEU A 295 19.44 -20.09 10.29
N VAL A 296 19.06 -21.18 9.61
CA VAL A 296 17.77 -21.86 9.82
C VAL A 296 17.55 -22.25 11.29
N PRO A 297 18.49 -22.92 11.99
CA PRO A 297 18.29 -23.26 13.39
C PRO A 297 18.19 -22.03 14.32
N LEU A 298 18.82 -20.92 13.95
CA LEU A 298 18.73 -19.67 14.73
C LEU A 298 17.36 -19.02 14.56
N VAL A 299 16.86 -18.97 13.32
CA VAL A 299 15.55 -18.41 12.99
C VAL A 299 14.46 -19.25 13.65
N ASP A 300 14.47 -20.57 13.45
CA ASP A 300 13.47 -21.50 14.00
C ASP A 300 13.53 -21.60 15.53
N GLY A 301 14.68 -21.28 16.13
CA GLY A 301 14.88 -21.29 17.57
C GLY A 301 14.24 -20.11 18.31
N VAL A 302 13.89 -19.01 17.63
CA VAL A 302 13.31 -17.82 18.27
C VAL A 302 11.91 -18.10 18.77
N ARG A 303 11.67 -17.86 20.06
CA ARG A 303 10.38 -18.16 20.69
C ARG A 303 9.45 -16.95 20.65
N MET A 304 8.17 -17.22 20.42
CA MET A 304 7.13 -16.22 20.20
C MET A 304 6.12 -16.26 21.35
N TYR A 305 6.48 -15.70 22.51
CA TYR A 305 5.60 -15.73 23.71
C TYR A 305 5.31 -14.35 24.31
N GLN A 306 5.96 -13.30 23.81
CA GLN A 306 5.58 -11.94 24.16
C GLN A 306 4.36 -11.53 23.33
N PHE A 307 3.53 -10.64 23.86
CA PHE A 307 2.45 -10.09 23.08
C PHE A 307 2.13 -8.65 23.50
N ARG A 308 1.57 -7.92 22.54
CA ARG A 308 0.95 -6.61 22.77
C ARG A 308 -0.32 -6.49 21.95
N HIS A 309 -1.12 -5.47 22.24
CA HIS A 309 -2.25 -5.11 21.37
C HIS A 309 -1.85 -3.95 20.48
N ALA A 310 -2.21 -4.03 19.20
CA ALA A 310 -1.99 -2.95 18.26
C ALA A 310 -3.02 -2.96 17.14
N VAL A 311 -3.02 -1.85 16.42
CA VAL A 311 -3.89 -1.56 15.29
C VAL A 311 -3.13 -1.85 13.99
N GLY A 312 -3.75 -2.60 13.07
CA GLY A 312 -3.21 -2.87 11.74
C GLY A 312 -3.58 -1.82 10.68
N ASP A 313 -2.95 -1.93 9.51
CA ASP A 313 -3.11 -1.00 8.38
C ASP A 313 -4.53 -0.98 7.76
N LEU A 314 -5.32 -2.05 7.88
CA LEU A 314 -6.67 -2.13 7.33
C LEU A 314 -7.72 -1.44 8.18
N THR A 315 -7.44 -1.23 9.48
CA THR A 315 -8.40 -0.69 10.44
C THR A 315 -8.92 0.70 10.07
N GLY A 316 -8.04 1.56 9.52
CA GLY A 316 -8.38 2.91 9.10
C GLY A 316 -9.52 2.96 8.07
N ARG A 317 -9.73 1.89 7.30
CA ARG A 317 -10.80 1.77 6.30
C ARG A 317 -12.19 1.62 6.93
N PHE A 318 -12.27 1.20 8.19
CA PHE A 318 -13.53 1.02 8.93
C PHE A 318 -13.88 2.20 9.83
N ARG A 319 -13.00 3.22 9.92
CA ARG A 319 -13.13 4.38 10.83
C ARG A 319 -13.26 4.02 12.32
N LEU A 320 -12.92 2.79 12.68
CA LEU A 320 -12.85 2.29 14.04
C LEU A 320 -11.47 1.63 14.24
N PRO A 321 -10.79 1.88 15.37
CA PRO A 321 -9.52 1.22 15.66
C PRO A 321 -9.80 -0.22 16.12
N PHE A 322 -9.56 -1.19 15.24
CA PHE A 322 -9.58 -2.59 15.63
C PHE A 322 -8.22 -2.97 16.21
N TYR A 323 -8.20 -3.31 17.50
CA TYR A 323 -7.00 -3.83 18.15
C TYR A 323 -6.97 -5.33 18.02
N SER A 324 -5.80 -5.86 17.66
CA SER A 324 -5.53 -7.30 17.67
C SER A 324 -4.33 -7.61 18.54
N ARG A 325 -4.32 -8.82 19.12
CA ARG A 325 -3.14 -9.39 19.77
C ARG A 325 -2.06 -9.59 18.70
N ILE A 326 -0.88 -9.08 18.96
CA ILE A 326 0.32 -9.26 18.15
C ILE A 326 1.31 -10.03 19.00
N VAL A 327 1.71 -11.20 18.53
CA VAL A 327 2.77 -11.99 19.15
C VAL A 327 4.13 -11.44 18.71
N GLU A 328 5.06 -11.39 19.65
CA GLU A 328 6.40 -10.85 19.48
C GLU A 328 7.46 -11.85 19.98
N PRO A 329 8.67 -11.80 19.40
CA PRO A 329 9.76 -12.67 19.81
C PRO A 329 10.22 -12.34 21.23
N SER A 330 10.73 -13.34 21.93
CA SER A 330 11.52 -13.11 23.14
C SER A 330 12.76 -12.30 22.81
N ALA A 331 13.21 -11.51 23.78
CA ALA A 331 14.50 -10.82 23.69
C ALA A 331 15.68 -11.81 23.70
N ASP A 332 15.50 -13.03 24.21
CA ASP A 332 16.60 -13.89 24.64
C ASP A 332 17.40 -14.49 23.46
N GLU A 333 16.73 -15.02 22.42
CA GLU A 333 17.42 -15.80 21.38
C GLU A 333 18.22 -14.93 20.40
N LEU A 334 17.82 -13.68 20.18
CA LEU A 334 18.52 -12.73 19.29
C LEU A 334 19.31 -11.67 20.07
N ALA A 335 19.28 -11.67 21.41
CA ALA A 335 20.05 -10.73 22.24
C ALA A 335 21.54 -10.73 21.91
N ALA A 336 22.12 -11.91 21.64
CA ALA A 336 23.53 -12.06 21.27
C ALA A 336 23.90 -11.27 20.00
N TYR A 337 22.93 -11.03 19.12
CA TYR A 337 23.12 -10.35 17.84
C TYR A 337 22.62 -8.90 17.85
N ALA A 338 22.00 -8.44 18.94
CA ALA A 338 21.52 -7.08 19.06
C ALA A 338 22.64 -6.06 19.38
N GLY A 339 23.70 -6.49 20.08
CA GLY A 339 24.75 -5.59 20.58
C GLY A 339 25.63 -4.94 19.51
N GLY A 340 25.75 -5.55 18.32
CA GLY A 340 26.51 -5.01 17.20
C GLY A 340 25.68 -4.25 16.16
N LEU A 341 24.36 -4.19 16.32
CA LEU A 341 23.43 -3.68 15.32
C LEU A 341 23.41 -2.15 15.31
N THR A 342 23.70 -1.56 14.14
CA THR A 342 23.65 -0.12 13.90
C THR A 342 22.87 0.18 12.63
N MET A 343 21.91 1.11 12.69
CA MET A 343 21.27 1.67 11.50
C MET A 343 22.16 2.79 10.94
N VAL A 344 22.73 2.56 9.77
CA VAL A 344 23.70 3.46 9.12
C VAL A 344 23.01 4.42 8.16
N GLU A 345 21.92 4.00 7.52
CA GLU A 345 21.15 4.84 6.61
C GLU A 345 19.65 4.68 6.86
N LYS A 346 18.95 5.81 6.80
CA LYS A 346 17.49 5.90 6.75
C LYS A 346 17.11 7.04 5.81
N HIS A 347 16.83 6.69 4.56
CA HIS A 347 16.50 7.64 3.50
C HIS A 347 15.02 7.62 3.17
N PHE A 348 14.44 8.81 3.02
CA PHE A 348 13.08 9.02 2.55
C PHE A 348 13.09 9.92 1.32
N PRO A 349 12.35 9.55 0.26
CA PRO A 349 12.13 10.40 -0.90
C PRO A 349 11.52 11.76 -0.50
N ALA A 350 11.90 12.81 -1.21
CA ALA A 350 11.43 14.17 -0.94
C ALA A 350 9.92 14.35 -1.17
N ASP A 351 9.33 13.55 -2.06
CA ASP A 351 7.89 13.54 -2.35
C ASP A 351 7.06 12.79 -1.28
N GLY A 352 7.70 12.21 -0.26
CA GLY A 352 7.07 11.42 0.78
C GLY A 352 6.61 10.02 0.34
N GLY A 353 6.91 9.64 -0.91
CA GLY A 353 6.56 8.35 -1.49
C GLY A 353 7.15 7.16 -0.74
N MET A 354 6.58 5.98 -0.97
CA MET A 354 7.12 4.71 -0.45
C MET A 354 8.29 4.23 -1.32
N ARG A 355 8.19 4.37 -2.63
CA ARG A 355 9.23 3.95 -3.58
C ARG A 355 10.49 4.80 -3.43
N GLY A 356 11.66 4.16 -3.44
CA GLY A 356 12.95 4.81 -3.26
C GLY A 356 13.35 5.03 -1.80
N ARG A 357 12.55 4.59 -0.82
CA ARG A 357 13.00 4.54 0.58
C ARG A 357 14.14 3.55 0.71
N ARG A 358 15.16 3.91 1.49
CA ARG A 358 16.32 3.04 1.73
C ARG A 358 16.64 2.95 3.20
N PHE A 359 17.00 1.74 3.62
CA PHE A 359 17.44 1.47 4.97
C PHE A 359 18.69 0.61 4.92
N ARG A 360 19.69 0.96 5.72
CA ARG A 360 20.94 0.22 5.82
C ARG A 360 21.26 -0.07 7.27
N TRP A 361 21.59 -1.32 7.53
CA TRP A 361 22.09 -1.76 8.82
C TRP A 361 23.44 -2.46 8.67
N THR A 362 24.29 -2.27 9.66
CA THR A 362 25.50 -3.06 9.86
C THR A 362 25.39 -3.75 11.21
N ASN A 363 25.86 -4.99 11.30
CA ASN A 363 25.84 -5.75 12.54
C ASN A 363 27.16 -6.51 12.73
N SER A 364 28.00 -6.01 13.65
CA SER A 364 29.31 -6.63 13.91
C SER A 364 29.24 -7.95 14.66
N THR A 365 28.08 -8.29 15.25
CA THR A 365 27.87 -9.56 15.95
C THR A 365 27.04 -10.54 15.15
N ALA A 366 26.59 -10.18 13.94
CA ALA A 366 25.78 -11.06 13.10
C ALA A 366 26.47 -12.40 12.80
N PRO A 367 25.72 -13.51 12.81
CA PRO A 367 26.24 -14.84 12.52
C PRO A 367 26.66 -15.02 11.05
N SER A 368 25.99 -14.36 10.10
CA SER A 368 26.33 -14.43 8.69
C SER A 368 27.23 -13.26 8.26
N PRO A 369 28.34 -13.51 7.54
CA PRO A 369 29.23 -12.44 7.06
C PRO A 369 28.67 -11.71 5.83
N LEU A 370 27.54 -12.13 5.28
CA LEU A 370 27.04 -11.63 4.00
C LEU A 370 26.61 -10.15 4.07
N LYS A 371 26.81 -9.46 2.95
CA LYS A 371 26.16 -8.19 2.59
C LYS A 371 24.98 -8.51 1.69
N VAL A 372 23.77 -8.27 2.20
CA VAL A 372 22.51 -8.56 1.49
C VAL A 372 21.83 -7.24 1.07
N LEU A 373 21.41 -7.17 -0.19
CA LEU A 373 20.60 -6.08 -0.73
C LEU A 373 19.22 -6.60 -1.12
N VAL A 374 18.16 -5.94 -0.67
CA VAL A 374 16.79 -6.33 -0.96
C VAL A 374 16.07 -5.24 -1.75
N PHE A 375 15.42 -5.63 -2.84
CA PHE A 375 14.44 -4.83 -3.56
C PHE A 375 13.05 -5.40 -3.30
N GLY A 376 12.21 -4.67 -2.57
CA GLY A 376 10.91 -5.17 -2.16
C GLY A 376 9.94 -4.10 -1.70
N ASN A 377 8.98 -4.52 -0.87
CA ASN A 377 7.92 -3.66 -0.36
C ASN A 377 7.73 -3.82 1.16
N SER A 378 6.54 -3.49 1.64
CA SER A 378 6.21 -3.39 3.06
C SER A 378 6.35 -4.69 3.85
N PHE A 379 6.40 -5.86 3.20
CA PHE A 379 6.73 -7.13 3.86
C PHE A 379 8.17 -7.18 4.37
N PHE A 380 9.12 -6.56 3.67
CA PHE A 380 10.46 -6.31 4.22
C PHE A 380 10.43 -5.16 5.21
N GLY A 381 9.68 -4.09 4.92
CA GLY A 381 9.34 -3.04 5.89
C GLY A 381 10.55 -2.32 6.50
N THR A 382 10.32 -1.54 7.55
CA THR A 382 11.36 -0.70 8.17
C THR A 382 12.29 -1.48 9.12
N GLY A 383 12.04 -2.77 9.33
CA GLY A 383 12.79 -3.60 10.26
C GLY A 383 12.55 -3.30 11.74
N ASP A 384 11.53 -2.51 12.10
CA ASP A 384 11.22 -2.16 13.51
C ASP A 384 10.30 -3.18 14.22
N PHE A 385 9.80 -4.17 13.48
CA PHE A 385 8.83 -5.16 13.96
C PHE A 385 9.17 -6.53 13.40
N ALA A 386 9.05 -7.60 14.20
CA ALA A 386 9.44 -8.96 13.80
C ALA A 386 8.56 -9.58 12.69
N GLY A 387 7.37 -9.01 12.41
CA GLY A 387 6.60 -9.36 11.21
C GLY A 387 7.18 -8.80 9.90
N TYR A 388 8.22 -7.98 9.98
CA TYR A 388 8.98 -7.50 8.83
C TYR A 388 10.21 -8.36 8.57
N LEU A 389 10.42 -8.77 7.33
CA LEU A 389 11.58 -9.59 6.96
C LEU A 389 12.92 -8.85 7.16
N SER A 390 12.94 -7.51 7.05
CA SER A 390 14.14 -6.71 7.38
C SER A 390 14.52 -6.78 8.85
N TRP A 391 13.57 -7.07 9.76
CA TRP A 391 13.89 -7.25 11.17
C TRP A 391 14.78 -8.48 11.37
N TRP A 392 14.49 -9.57 10.68
CA TRP A 392 15.34 -10.77 10.69
C TRP A 392 16.68 -10.53 10.00
N GLY A 393 16.63 -9.93 8.80
CA GLY A 393 17.81 -9.65 7.99
C GLY A 393 18.86 -8.81 8.74
N LYS A 394 18.45 -7.71 9.39
CA LYS A 394 19.38 -6.84 10.11
C LYS A 394 20.04 -7.50 11.31
N HIS A 395 19.39 -8.47 11.96
CA HIS A 395 19.98 -9.19 13.09
C HIS A 395 20.95 -10.28 12.62
N LEU A 396 20.71 -10.88 11.45
CA LEU A 396 21.40 -12.11 11.05
C LEU A 396 22.51 -11.91 10.01
N PHE A 397 22.50 -10.82 9.25
CA PHE A 397 23.54 -10.49 8.27
C PHE A 397 24.45 -9.35 8.75
N ARG A 398 25.75 -9.46 8.44
CA ARG A 398 26.76 -8.44 8.76
C ARG A 398 26.41 -7.08 8.18
N GLU A 399 25.84 -7.06 6.98
CA GLU A 399 25.33 -5.83 6.37
C GLU A 399 24.03 -6.13 5.61
N PHE A 400 22.99 -5.36 5.90
CA PHE A 400 21.66 -5.56 5.32
C PHE A 400 21.12 -4.25 4.79
N HIS A 401 20.71 -4.25 3.52
CA HIS A 401 20.14 -3.12 2.82
C HIS A 401 18.74 -3.46 2.35
N PHE A 402 17.80 -2.56 2.60
CA PHE A 402 16.45 -2.64 2.06
C PHE A 402 16.17 -1.40 1.22
N HIS A 403 15.89 -1.63 -0.06
CA HIS A 403 15.39 -0.65 -1.02
C HIS A 403 13.91 -0.93 -1.29
N TRP A 404 13.06 0.06 -1.07
CA TRP A 404 11.64 -0.05 -1.33
C TRP A 404 11.35 0.23 -2.81
N GLY A 405 11.19 -0.80 -3.61
CA GLY A 405 10.95 -0.71 -5.04
C GLY A 405 10.84 -2.09 -5.68
N PRO A 406 10.02 -2.24 -6.73
CA PRO A 406 9.90 -3.51 -7.44
C PRO A 406 11.04 -3.76 -8.44
N ASP A 407 11.78 -2.72 -8.82
CA ASP A 407 12.79 -2.73 -9.88
C ASP A 407 14.20 -2.82 -9.27
N ILE A 408 15.12 -3.51 -9.96
CA ILE A 408 16.51 -3.59 -9.52
C ILE A 408 17.22 -2.28 -9.89
N ASP A 409 17.81 -1.63 -8.90
CA ASP A 409 18.67 -0.47 -9.10
C ASP A 409 20.11 -0.96 -9.34
N TRP A 410 20.47 -1.06 -10.63
CA TRP A 410 21.77 -1.54 -11.07
C TRP A 410 22.92 -0.60 -10.66
N ASP A 411 22.68 0.71 -10.60
CA ASP A 411 23.69 1.68 -10.13
C ASP A 411 23.97 1.47 -8.64
N LEU A 412 22.91 1.24 -7.84
CA LEU A 412 23.05 0.90 -6.42
C LEU A 412 23.77 -0.43 -6.23
N MET A 413 23.52 -1.42 -7.09
CA MET A 413 24.28 -2.68 -7.07
C MET A 413 25.78 -2.46 -7.33
N ASP A 414 26.12 -1.64 -8.33
CA ASP A 414 27.51 -1.35 -8.70
C ASP A 414 28.24 -0.56 -7.59
N GLU A 415 27.51 0.31 -6.88
CA GLU A 415 28.00 1.02 -5.69
C GLU A 415 28.24 0.07 -4.50
N LEU A 416 27.22 -0.70 -4.14
CA LEU A 416 27.22 -1.48 -2.90
C LEU A 416 28.02 -2.78 -3.00
N LYS A 417 28.05 -3.40 -4.18
CA LYS A 417 28.64 -4.73 -4.43
C LYS A 417 28.17 -5.75 -3.37
N PRO A 418 26.87 -6.07 -3.34
CA PRO A 418 26.33 -7.06 -2.41
C PRO A 418 26.82 -8.47 -2.75
N ASP A 419 26.91 -9.33 -1.74
CA ASP A 419 27.17 -10.76 -1.95
C ASP A 419 25.90 -11.46 -2.49
N LEU A 420 24.73 -10.92 -2.10
CA LEU A 420 23.41 -11.45 -2.44
C LEU A 420 22.41 -10.32 -2.68
N VAL A 421 21.58 -10.48 -3.70
CA VAL A 421 20.39 -9.67 -3.96
C VAL A 421 19.13 -10.49 -3.77
N VAL A 422 18.15 -9.93 -3.05
CA VAL A 422 16.80 -10.51 -2.91
C VAL A 422 15.79 -9.62 -3.65
N GLY A 423 15.14 -10.19 -4.66
CA GLY A 423 13.94 -9.61 -5.28
C GLY A 423 12.69 -10.09 -4.56
N GLN A 424 11.81 -9.16 -4.17
CA GLN A 424 10.55 -9.49 -3.52
C GLN A 424 9.38 -8.73 -4.13
N THR A 425 8.34 -9.48 -4.50
CA THR A 425 7.04 -8.90 -4.85
C THR A 425 5.92 -9.58 -4.05
N VAL A 426 4.68 -9.15 -4.25
CA VAL A 426 3.48 -9.72 -3.63
C VAL A 426 2.52 -10.09 -4.73
N GLU A 427 1.79 -11.17 -4.53
CA GLU A 427 0.77 -11.70 -5.44
C GLU A 427 -0.13 -10.61 -6.05
N ARG A 428 -0.64 -9.64 -5.27
CA ARG A 428 -1.47 -8.54 -5.80
C ARG A 428 -0.82 -7.63 -6.83
N PHE A 429 0.50 -7.71 -7.02
CA PHE A 429 1.24 -6.93 -8.01
C PHE A 429 1.57 -7.72 -9.27
N LEU A 430 1.20 -9.00 -9.36
CA LEU A 430 1.51 -9.84 -10.53
C LEU A 430 0.69 -9.46 -11.78
N ASN A 431 -0.36 -8.66 -11.65
CA ASN A 431 -1.10 -8.11 -12.80
C ASN A 431 -0.28 -7.12 -13.66
N ARG A 432 0.85 -6.62 -13.15
CA ARG A 432 1.74 -5.71 -13.87
C ARG A 432 3.17 -6.20 -13.76
N VAL A 433 3.75 -6.54 -14.90
CA VAL A 433 5.15 -6.95 -14.97
C VAL A 433 6.04 -5.77 -14.58
N ALA A 434 6.96 -6.02 -13.64
CA ALA A 434 7.93 -5.01 -13.20
C ALA A 434 8.96 -4.71 -14.32
N ALA A 435 9.66 -3.58 -14.22
CA ALA A 435 10.79 -3.36 -15.11
C ALA A 435 11.94 -4.32 -14.74
N SER A 436 12.73 -4.67 -15.74
CA SER A 436 13.92 -5.52 -15.63
C SER A 436 15.04 -4.85 -14.84
#